data_AF-A0A5C7LLE9-F1
#
_entry.id   AF-A0A5C7LLE9-F1
#
_cell.length_a   1.000
_cell.length_b   1.000
_cell.length_c   1.000
_cell.angle_alpha   90.00
_cell.angle_beta   90.00
_cell.angle_gamma   90.00
#
_symmetry.space_group_name_H-M   'P 1'
#
loop_
_entity.id
_entity.type
_entity.pdbx_description
1 polymer ?
#
loop_
_entity_poly.entity_id
_entity_poly.type
_entity_poly.pdbx_seq_one_letter_code
_entity_poly.pdbx_strand_id
1 'polypeptide(L)'
;MKKIVRIQDSEGRGPWRPGVSRLWELPSGPVRCHPVQEDFKNLEEIVSGAHRRKLHIGCAIRQNNIGRWFSRGELEKLYEFGFGWVDCEECEILAESKHQAVVASQKPLKYLPEALI
;
A
#
# COMPACT_ATOMS: atom_id res chain seq x y z
N MET A 1 12.10 4.95 -14.55
CA MET A 1 10.99 5.41 -13.68
C MET A 1 11.14 4.76 -12.32
N LYS A 2 10.68 5.38 -11.22
CA LYS A 2 10.75 4.76 -9.89
C LYS A 2 9.55 3.83 -9.70
N LYS A 3 9.81 2.53 -9.45
CA LYS A 3 8.79 1.49 -9.23
C LYS A 3 7.76 1.89 -8.17
N ILE A 4 6.49 1.58 -8.42
CA ILE A 4 5.40 1.69 -7.44
C ILE A 4 5.10 0.31 -6.93
N VAL A 5 5.08 0.16 -5.62
CA VAL A 5 4.89 -1.12 -4.95
C VAL A 5 3.87 -0.99 -3.82
N ARG A 6 3.23 -2.10 -3.48
CA ARG A 6 2.34 -2.23 -2.34
C ARG A 6 2.70 -3.48 -1.56
N ILE A 7 2.45 -3.45 -0.25
CA ILE A 7 2.50 -4.64 0.59
C ILE A 7 1.07 -5.13 0.84
N GLN A 8 0.83 -6.41 0.61
CA GLN A 8 -0.48 -7.02 0.82
C GLN A 8 -0.39 -8.53 1.13
N ASP A 9 -1.44 -9.07 1.71
CA ASP A 9 -1.62 -10.52 1.88
C ASP A 9 -2.20 -11.19 0.61
N SER A 10 -2.40 -12.51 0.66
CA SER A 10 -2.99 -13.32 -0.43
C SER A 10 -4.39 -12.89 -0.84
N GLU A 11 -5.10 -12.15 0.01
CA GLU A 11 -6.44 -11.61 -0.25
C GLU A 11 -6.37 -10.18 -0.83
N GLY A 12 -5.18 -9.63 -1.07
CA GLY A 12 -4.96 -8.29 -1.59
C GLY A 12 -5.12 -7.18 -0.54
N ARG A 13 -5.17 -7.54 0.75
CA ARG A 13 -5.38 -6.60 1.85
C ARG A 13 -4.04 -6.09 2.37
N GLY A 14 -3.97 -4.78 2.60
CA GLY A 14 -2.79 -4.16 3.19
C GLY A 14 -2.61 -4.50 4.68
N PRO A 15 -1.41 -4.23 5.24
CA PRO A 15 -1.05 -4.65 6.59
C PRO A 15 -1.64 -3.79 7.72
N TRP A 16 -2.17 -2.60 7.41
CA TRP A 16 -2.79 -1.67 8.37
C TRP A 16 -4.27 -1.93 8.60
N ARG A 17 -4.64 -3.17 8.95
CA ARG A 17 -6.01 -3.50 9.36
C ARG A 17 -6.10 -3.65 10.88
N PRO A 18 -7.25 -3.27 11.49
CA PRO A 18 -7.45 -3.45 12.92
C PRO A 18 -7.11 -4.88 13.38
N GLY A 19 -6.37 -4.98 14.48
CA GLY A 19 -5.91 -6.25 15.04
C GLY A 19 -4.62 -6.82 14.43
N VAL A 20 -4.27 -6.48 13.19
CA VAL A 20 -3.07 -7.03 12.52
C VAL A 20 -1.85 -6.12 12.65
N SER A 21 -2.03 -4.79 12.64
CA SER A 21 -0.88 -3.88 12.74
C SER A 21 -0.04 -4.14 13.99
N ARG A 22 -0.68 -4.49 15.11
CA ARG A 22 0.00 -4.80 16.39
C ARG A 22 0.91 -6.03 16.34
N LEU A 23 0.75 -6.91 15.36
CA LEU A 23 1.51 -8.16 15.28
C LEU A 23 2.91 -7.95 14.69
N TRP A 24 3.04 -7.00 13.75
CA TRP A 24 4.28 -6.75 13.03
C TRP A 24 4.97 -5.45 13.44
N GLU A 25 4.23 -4.46 13.97
CA GLU A 25 4.79 -3.18 14.40
C GLU A 25 5.89 -3.34 15.45
N LEU A 26 6.97 -2.57 15.31
CA LEU A 26 8.07 -2.51 16.27
C LEU A 26 8.12 -1.15 16.96
N PRO A 27 8.43 -1.08 18.27
CA PRO A 27 8.59 0.19 18.99
C PRO A 27 9.66 1.11 18.38
N SER A 28 10.68 0.51 17.75
CA SER A 28 11.79 1.19 17.06
C SER A 28 11.53 1.44 15.57
N GLY A 29 10.31 1.22 15.08
CA GLY A 29 9.93 1.47 13.69
C GLY A 29 10.00 2.96 13.32
N PRO A 30 9.94 3.29 12.01
CA PRO A 30 9.93 4.68 11.56
C PRO A 30 8.72 5.45 12.13
N VAL A 31 8.85 6.79 12.23
CA VAL A 31 7.70 7.66 12.49
C VAL A 31 6.68 7.38 11.40
N ARG A 32 5.57 6.75 11.80
CA ARG A 32 4.57 6.23 10.87
C ARG A 32 4.11 7.37 9.97
N CYS A 33 4.15 7.14 8.66
CA CYS A 33 3.50 8.04 7.75
C CYS A 33 2.01 8.11 8.12
N HIS A 34 1.49 9.33 8.07
CA HIS A 34 0.12 9.63 8.46
C HIS A 34 -0.90 8.87 7.58
N PRO A 35 -2.12 8.63 8.10
CA PRO A 35 -3.21 8.07 7.30
C PRO A 35 -3.38 8.77 5.95
N VAL A 36 -3.77 8.02 4.93
CA VAL A 36 -3.93 8.52 3.55
C VAL A 36 -4.86 9.74 3.43
N GLN A 37 -5.81 9.89 4.36
CA GLN A 37 -6.71 11.06 4.49
C GLN A 37 -6.00 12.36 4.89
N GLU A 38 -4.82 12.26 5.52
CA GLU A 38 -4.01 13.42 5.82
C GLU A 38 -3.35 13.98 4.55
N ASP A 39 -2.93 13.10 3.63
CA ASP A 39 -2.35 13.48 2.34
C ASP A 39 -3.41 13.94 1.33
N PHE A 40 -4.60 13.32 1.33
CA PHE A 40 -5.64 13.59 0.34
C PHE A 40 -6.98 13.93 1.01
N LYS A 41 -7.29 15.23 1.11
CA LYS A 41 -8.55 15.71 1.72
C LYS A 41 -9.79 15.34 0.91
N ASN A 42 -9.64 15.14 -0.39
CA ASN A 42 -10.69 14.70 -1.31
C ASN A 42 -10.69 13.17 -1.54
N LEU A 43 -10.15 12.37 -0.60
CA LEU A 43 -10.05 10.91 -0.75
C LEU A 43 -11.40 10.25 -1.06
N GLU A 44 -12.49 10.72 -0.44
CA GLU A 44 -13.82 10.17 -0.66
C GLU A 44 -14.27 10.32 -2.13
N GLU A 45 -13.99 11.47 -2.74
CA GLU A 45 -14.31 11.72 -4.15
C GLU A 45 -13.49 10.81 -5.06
N ILE A 46 -12.19 10.66 -4.78
CA ILE A 46 -11.27 9.77 -5.51
C ILE A 46 -11.78 8.33 -5.47
N VAL A 47 -12.09 7.84 -4.27
CA VAL A 47 -12.60 6.47 -4.04
C VAL A 47 -13.94 6.26 -4.74
N SER A 48 -14.87 7.21 -4.59
CA SER A 48 -16.19 7.17 -5.22
C SER A 48 -16.09 7.15 -6.74
N GLY A 49 -15.18 7.96 -7.32
CA GLY A 49 -14.90 7.97 -8.76
C GLY A 49 -14.38 6.64 -9.28
N ALA A 50 -13.45 6.00 -8.55
CA ALA A 50 -12.92 4.69 -8.90
C ALA A 50 -13.98 3.58 -8.82
N HIS A 51 -14.83 3.61 -7.79
CA HIS A 51 -15.93 2.65 -7.66
C HIS A 51 -16.98 2.80 -8.75
N ARG A 52 -17.30 4.02 -9.19
CA ARG A 52 -18.18 4.25 -10.36
C ARG A 52 -17.62 3.60 -11.64
N ARG A 53 -16.30 3.52 -11.74
CA ARG A 53 -15.57 2.86 -12.84
C ARG A 53 -15.36 1.36 -12.62
N LYS A 54 -15.90 0.79 -11.53
CA LYS A 54 -15.74 -0.61 -11.11
C LYS A 54 -14.28 -1.02 -10.92
N LEU A 55 -13.43 -0.10 -10.48
CA LEU A 55 -12.01 -0.38 -10.23
C LEU A 55 -11.78 -0.86 -8.79
N HIS A 56 -10.71 -1.63 -8.61
CA HIS A 56 -10.20 -2.05 -7.31
C HIS A 56 -9.11 -1.07 -6.86
N ILE A 57 -9.22 -0.57 -5.64
CA ILE A 57 -8.38 0.52 -5.13
C ILE A 57 -7.55 0.12 -3.92
N GLY A 58 -6.42 0.81 -3.74
CA GLY A 58 -5.65 0.72 -2.53
C GLY A 58 -4.48 1.68 -2.47
N CYS A 59 -3.84 1.75 -1.29
CA CYS A 59 -2.62 2.51 -1.10
C CYS A 59 -1.40 1.74 -1.62
N ALA A 60 -0.47 2.48 -2.22
CA ALA A 60 0.84 2.03 -2.67
C ALA A 60 1.88 3.10 -2.33
N ILE A 61 3.15 2.79 -2.52
CA ILE A 61 4.26 3.73 -2.29
C ILE A 61 5.27 3.60 -3.42
N ARG A 62 6.08 4.64 -3.62
CA ARG A 62 7.30 4.49 -4.40
C ARG A 62 8.27 3.57 -3.64
N GLN A 63 8.89 2.62 -4.34
CA GLN A 63 9.78 1.63 -3.72
C GLN A 63 10.91 2.27 -2.90
N ASN A 64 11.48 3.37 -3.38
CA ASN A 64 12.53 4.12 -2.68
C ASN A 64 12.06 4.81 -1.38
N ASN A 65 10.75 4.85 -1.12
CA ASN A 65 10.16 5.42 0.10
C ASN A 65 9.82 4.35 1.14
N ILE A 66 10.09 3.06 0.91
CA ILE A 66 9.71 2.00 1.85
C ILE A 66 10.25 2.23 3.26
N GLY A 67 11.50 2.67 3.40
CA GLY A 67 12.13 2.90 4.70
C GLY A 67 11.44 3.98 5.54
N ARG A 68 10.51 4.75 4.96
CA ARG A 68 9.66 5.71 5.66
C ARG A 68 8.42 5.07 6.29
N TRP A 69 8.03 3.90 5.79
CA TRP A 69 6.82 3.18 6.19
C TRP A 69 7.12 1.98 7.07
N PHE A 70 8.21 1.28 6.78
CA PHE A 70 8.59 0.07 7.51
C PHE A 70 10.10 0.02 7.75
N SER A 71 10.47 -0.36 8.96
CA SER A 71 11.82 -0.85 9.24
C SER A 71 12.04 -2.22 8.62
N ARG A 72 13.31 -2.63 8.50
CA ARG A 72 13.67 -3.97 8.03
C ARG A 72 13.01 -5.08 8.86
N GLY A 73 13.01 -4.96 10.19
CA GLY A 73 12.41 -5.97 11.08
C GLY A 73 10.89 -6.05 10.97
N GLU A 74 10.21 -4.93 10.67
CA GLU A 74 8.77 -4.94 10.40
C GLU A 74 8.46 -5.64 9.08
N LEU A 75 9.29 -5.44 8.05
CA LEU A 75 9.16 -6.15 6.78
C LEU A 75 9.38 -7.66 6.92
N GLU A 76 10.37 -8.08 7.72
CA GLU A 76 10.61 -9.49 8.03
C GLU A 76 9.39 -10.12 8.71
N LYS A 77 8.83 -9.47 9.73
CA LYS A 77 7.60 -9.94 10.39
C LYS A 77 6.41 -9.99 9.44
N LEU A 78 6.24 -8.98 8.60
CA LEU A 78 5.18 -8.96 7.60
C LEU A 78 5.27 -10.16 6.66
N TYR A 79 6.47 -10.49 6.21
CA TYR A 79 6.71 -11.68 5.40
C TYR A 79 6.32 -12.97 6.13
N GLU A 80 6.69 -13.11 7.41
CA GLU A 80 6.27 -14.24 8.25
C GLU A 80 4.74 -14.35 8.40
N PHE A 81 4.02 -13.23 8.39
CA PHE A 81 2.56 -13.18 8.43
C PHE A 81 1.90 -13.35 7.05
N GLY A 82 2.66 -13.69 6.01
CA GLY A 82 2.16 -13.94 4.66
C GLY A 82 1.87 -12.65 3.87
N PHE A 83 2.45 -11.53 4.26
CA PHE A 83 2.43 -10.31 3.45
C PHE A 83 3.61 -10.31 2.48
N GLY A 84 3.32 -10.01 1.23
CA GLY A 84 4.30 -9.90 0.16
C GLY A 84 4.26 -8.55 -0.50
N TRP A 85 5.28 -8.30 -1.32
CA TRP A 85 5.35 -7.12 -2.15
C TRP A 85 4.73 -7.41 -3.50
N VAL A 86 3.92 -6.47 -3.96
CA VAL A 86 3.31 -6.53 -5.28
C VAL A 86 3.63 -5.30 -6.09
N ASP A 87 3.80 -5.52 -7.38
CA ASP A 87 4.07 -4.49 -8.37
C ASP A 87 2.76 -3.77 -8.74
N CYS A 88 2.81 -2.45 -8.75
CA CYS A 88 1.71 -1.57 -9.08
C CYS A 88 2.03 -0.66 -10.29
N GLU A 89 3.05 -0.97 -11.09
CA GLU A 89 3.42 -0.14 -12.26
C GLU A 89 2.31 -0.06 -13.31
N GLU A 90 1.53 -1.13 -13.48
CA GLU A 90 0.37 -1.16 -14.38
C GLU A 90 -0.92 -0.60 -13.75
N CYS A 91 -0.87 -0.18 -12.48
CA CYS A 91 -2.02 0.44 -11.84
C CYS A 91 -2.14 1.92 -12.25
N GLU A 92 -3.37 2.38 -12.38
CA GLU A 92 -3.65 3.81 -12.53
C GLU A 92 -3.38 4.52 -11.20
N ILE A 93 -2.57 5.59 -11.23
CA ILE A 93 -2.38 6.46 -10.07
C ILE A 93 -3.54 7.45 -10.02
N LEU A 94 -4.41 7.30 -9.02
CA LEU A 94 -5.54 8.22 -8.80
C LEU A 94 -5.11 9.48 -8.05
N ALA A 95 -4.14 9.34 -7.15
CA ALA A 95 -3.52 10.45 -6.42
C ALA A 95 -2.14 10.04 -5.92
N GLU A 96 -1.21 10.99 -5.83
CA GLU A 96 0.14 10.76 -5.32
C GLU A 96 0.62 11.94 -4.47
N SER A 97 1.22 11.63 -3.33
CA SER A 97 1.87 12.55 -2.40
C SER A 97 3.36 12.22 -2.31
N LYS A 98 4.11 13.01 -1.51
CA LYS A 98 5.50 12.68 -1.20
C LYS A 98 5.67 11.42 -0.33
N HIS A 99 4.59 10.90 0.26
CA HIS A 99 4.60 9.75 1.18
C HIS A 99 4.03 8.49 0.54
N GLN A 100 2.91 8.60 -0.18
CA GLN A 100 2.14 7.46 -0.71
C GLN A 100 1.33 7.83 -1.95
N ALA A 101 0.75 6.82 -2.59
CA ALA A 101 -0.16 6.94 -3.71
C ALA A 101 -1.44 6.16 -3.45
N VAL A 102 -2.55 6.64 -4.01
CA VAL A 102 -3.78 5.86 -4.19
C VAL A 102 -3.76 5.33 -5.61
N VAL A 103 -3.80 4.01 -5.75
CA VAL A 103 -3.77 3.33 -7.04
C VAL A 103 -5.07 2.57 -7.30
N ALA A 104 -5.36 2.35 -8.58
CA ALA A 104 -6.50 1.59 -9.05
C ALA A 104 -6.12 0.56 -10.11
N SER A 105 -6.82 -0.57 -10.10
CA SER A 105 -6.68 -1.64 -11.08
C SER A 105 -8.04 -2.11 -11.59
N GLN A 106 -8.08 -2.54 -12.84
CA GLN A 106 -9.26 -3.21 -13.40
C GLN A 106 -9.49 -4.61 -12.81
N LYS A 107 -8.43 -5.24 -12.28
CA LYS A 107 -8.50 -6.55 -11.65
C LYS A 107 -8.39 -6.41 -10.13
N PRO A 108 -8.95 -7.34 -9.35
CA PRO A 108 -8.73 -7.38 -7.91
C PRO A 108 -7.24 -7.31 -7.57
N LEU A 109 -6.88 -6.49 -6.56
CA LEU A 109 -5.47 -6.25 -6.21
C LEU A 109 -4.70 -7.52 -5.83
N LYS A 110 -5.40 -8.57 -5.37
CA LYS A 110 -4.79 -9.88 -5.09
C LYS A 110 -4.15 -10.56 -6.31
N TYR A 111 -4.46 -10.10 -7.52
CA TYR A 111 -3.88 -10.59 -8.78
C TYR A 111 -2.74 -9.72 -9.31
N LEU A 112 -2.31 -8.71 -8.57
CA LEU A 112 -1.10 -7.98 -8.92
C LEU A 112 0.12 -8.90 -8.86
N PRO A 113 1.07 -8.75 -9.79
CA PRO A 113 2.25 -9.61 -9.80
C PRO A 113 3.14 -9.33 -8.58
N GLU A 114 3.85 -10.34 -8.13
CA GLU A 114 4.85 -10.17 -7.09
C GLU A 114 5.96 -9.22 -7.57
N ALA A 115 6.36 -8.29 -6.71
CA ALA A 115 7.50 -7.45 -6.98
C ALA A 115 8.77 -8.18 -6.53
N LEU A 116 9.66 -8.47 -7.48
CA LEU A 116 11.04 -8.85 -7.16
C LEU A 116 11.78 -7.59 -6.68
N ILE A 117 12.35 -7.65 -5.46
CA ILE A 117 13.04 -6.54 -4.80
C ILE A 117 14.46 -6.94 -4.46
#